data_AF-A0A1W9PAN7-F1
#
_entry.id   AF-A0A1W9PAN7-F1
#
_cell.length_a   1.000
_cell.length_b   1.000
_cell.length_c   1.000
_cell.angle_alpha   90.00
_cell.angle_beta   90.00
_cell.angle_gamma   90.00
#
_symmetry.space_group_name_H-M   'P 1'
#
loop_
_entity.id
_entity.type
_entity.pdbx_description
1 polymer ?
#
loop_
_entity_poly.entity_id
_entity_poly.type
_entity_poly.pdbx_seq_one_letter_code
_entity_poly.pdbx_strand_id
1 'polypeptide(L)'
;MKSIKEREKIFSAQEMAELLQEVIHQGASFRFRARGWSMTPFIQDGDILTITPCPNAKLKIGQMVAVLEREQNSLLVHRIVGKKGSNYLVKGDNLLSPDGLFSAAEILGVVAKIERGKRVLFPQGSIRPYLIACFSRHKGGMSLISWARRLGRVIKKGRKIGQEKR
;
A
#
# COMPACT_ATOMS: atom_id res chain seq x y z
N MET A 1 34.30 -13.44 16.34
CA MET A 1 33.06 -13.29 15.55
C MET A 1 31.86 -13.27 16.49
N LYS A 2 31.22 -12.11 16.74
CA LYS A 2 29.95 -12.09 17.47
C LYS A 2 28.83 -12.50 16.50
N SER A 3 28.23 -13.65 16.78
CA SER A 3 27.01 -14.14 16.14
C SER A 3 25.94 -13.05 16.17
N ILE A 4 25.55 -12.56 14.99
CA ILE A 4 24.37 -11.73 14.82
C ILE A 4 23.17 -12.68 14.96
N LYS A 5 22.79 -12.99 16.21
CA LYS A 5 21.46 -13.51 16.50
C LYS A 5 20.49 -12.39 16.14
N GLU A 6 19.73 -12.58 15.07
CA GLU A 6 18.56 -11.75 14.74
C GLU A 6 17.69 -11.65 15.99
N ARG A 7 17.60 -10.45 16.58
CA ARG A 7 16.59 -10.16 17.60
C ARG A 7 15.31 -9.87 16.84
N GLU A 8 14.42 -10.85 16.78
CA GLU A 8 13.05 -10.60 16.38
C GLU A 8 12.45 -9.60 17.38
N LYS A 9 12.23 -8.37 16.92
CA LYS A 9 11.56 -7.33 17.68
C LYS A 9 10.18 -7.13 17.08
N ILE A 10 9.15 -7.30 17.91
CA ILE A 10 7.78 -6.98 17.54
C ILE A 10 7.63 -5.48 17.70
N PHE A 11 7.22 -4.81 16.62
CA PHE A 11 6.90 -3.39 16.62
C PHE A 11 5.38 -3.23 16.52
N SER A 12 4.81 -2.34 17.31
CA SER A 12 3.46 -1.82 17.12
C SER A 12 3.36 -1.04 15.80
N ALA A 13 2.13 -0.79 15.33
CA ALA A 13 1.90 0.01 14.13
C ALA A 13 2.48 1.43 14.25
N GLN A 14 2.41 2.00 15.46
CA GLN A 14 2.98 3.28 15.82
C GLN A 14 4.50 3.30 15.69
N GLU A 15 5.18 2.34 16.33
CA GLU A 15 6.64 2.26 16.30
C GLU A 15 7.17 1.99 14.89
N MET A 16 6.42 1.22 14.08
CA MET A 16 6.74 1.03 12.67
C MET A 16 6.66 2.34 11.88
N ALA A 17 5.67 3.17 12.17
CA ALA A 17 5.47 4.46 11.53
C ALA A 17 6.58 5.45 11.90
N GLU A 18 6.92 5.53 13.18
CA GLU A 18 8.02 6.36 13.70
C GLU A 18 9.38 5.92 13.12
N LEU A 19 9.65 4.61 13.09
CA LEU A 19 10.87 4.08 12.50
C LEU A 19 10.96 4.39 11.00
N LEU A 20 9.85 4.26 10.27
CA LEU A 20 9.81 4.60 8.85
C LEU A 20 10.09 6.09 8.65
N GLN A 21 9.46 6.96 9.45
CA GLN A 21 9.68 8.40 9.37
C GLN A 21 11.16 8.75 9.57
N GLU A 22 11.82 8.18 10.58
CA GLU A 22 13.23 8.43 10.86
C GLU A 22 14.14 7.95 9.72
N VAL A 23 13.95 6.72 9.24
CA VAL A 23 14.75 6.15 8.14
C VAL A 23 14.64 6.99 6.87
N ILE A 24 13.42 7.43 6.56
CA ILE A 24 13.14 8.26 5.39
C ILE A 24 13.76 9.66 5.55
N HIS A 25 13.69 10.24 6.75
CA HIS A 25 14.29 11.54 7.05
C HIS A 25 15.82 11.53 6.85
N GLN A 26 16.46 10.40 7.13
CA GLN A 26 17.88 10.17 6.85
C GLN A 26 18.19 9.93 5.36
N GLY A 27 17.20 9.97 4.48
CA GLY A 27 17.37 9.72 3.05
C GLY A 27 17.51 8.24 2.67
N ALA A 28 17.30 7.32 3.63
CA ALA A 28 17.41 5.89 3.40
C ALA A 28 16.07 5.28 2.95
N SER A 29 16.13 4.09 2.35
CA SER A 29 14.94 3.35 1.93
C SER A 29 14.46 2.42 3.05
N PHE A 30 13.15 2.32 3.23
CA PHE A 30 12.55 1.45 4.23
C PHE A 30 11.83 0.27 3.57
N ARG A 31 12.12 -0.95 4.00
CA ARG A 31 11.56 -2.18 3.43
C ARG A 31 10.79 -2.97 4.47
N PHE A 32 9.54 -3.29 4.17
CA PHE A 32 8.67 -4.04 5.10
C PHE A 32 7.64 -4.89 4.36
N ARG A 33 7.05 -5.86 5.06
CA ARG A 33 5.98 -6.70 4.54
C ARG A 33 4.64 -6.01 4.71
N ALA A 34 3.92 -5.80 3.61
CA ALA A 34 2.57 -5.27 3.60
C ALA A 34 1.61 -6.23 4.29
N ARG A 35 0.64 -5.64 5.01
CA ARG A 35 -0.46 -6.36 5.66
C ARG A 35 -1.79 -5.79 5.21
N GLY A 36 -2.74 -6.68 4.96
CA GLY A 36 -4.10 -6.32 4.60
C GLY A 36 -4.38 -6.24 3.09
N TRP A 37 -5.56 -5.70 2.76
CA TRP A 37 -6.16 -5.82 1.42
C TRP A 37 -6.63 -4.47 0.85
N SER A 38 -6.30 -3.34 1.51
CA SER A 38 -6.75 -2.00 1.12
C SER A 38 -6.25 -1.58 -0.27
N MET A 39 -5.14 -2.15 -0.71
CA MET A 39 -4.51 -1.87 -2.01
C MET A 39 -4.64 -3.01 -3.03
N THR A 40 -5.49 -4.01 -2.76
CA THR A 40 -5.77 -5.09 -3.72
C THR A 40 -6.47 -4.51 -4.96
N PRO A 41 -6.06 -4.86 -6.20
CA PRO A 41 -5.18 -5.97 -6.59
C PRO A 41 -3.68 -5.62 -6.73
N PHE A 42 -3.29 -4.37 -6.54
CA PHE A 42 -1.94 -3.90 -6.84
C PHE A 42 -0.91 -4.32 -5.80
N ILE A 43 -1.24 -4.12 -4.52
CA ILE A 43 -0.49 -4.66 -3.38
C ILE A 43 -1.34 -5.74 -2.72
N GLN A 44 -0.72 -6.88 -2.43
CA GLN A 44 -1.34 -8.02 -1.78
C GLN A 44 -0.74 -8.22 -0.39
N ASP A 45 -1.52 -8.82 0.50
CA ASP A 45 -1.02 -9.25 1.80
C ASP A 45 0.21 -10.14 1.62
N GLY A 46 1.29 -9.81 2.34
CA GLY A 46 2.56 -10.53 2.25
C GLY A 46 3.54 -10.00 1.20
N ASP A 47 3.15 -9.06 0.33
CA ASP A 47 4.07 -8.37 -0.58
C ASP A 47 5.12 -7.60 0.24
N ILE A 48 6.36 -7.55 -0.24
CA ILE A 48 7.41 -6.73 0.38
C ILE A 48 7.48 -5.40 -0.36
N LEU A 49 7.27 -4.31 0.37
CA LEU A 49 7.29 -2.95 -0.14
C LEU A 49 8.63 -2.31 0.17
N THR A 50 9.16 -1.54 -0.78
CA THR A 50 10.27 -0.61 -0.54
C THR A 50 9.77 0.81 -0.72
N ILE A 51 9.81 1.58 0.36
CA ILE A 51 9.49 2.99 0.38
C ILE A 51 10.79 3.78 0.25
N THR A 52 10.81 4.73 -0.65
CA THR A 52 11.93 5.65 -0.85
C THR A 52 11.49 7.07 -0.51
N PRO A 53 12.39 7.90 0.05
CA PRO A 53 12.15 9.32 0.20
C PRO A 53 11.81 9.94 -1.16
N CYS A 54 10.80 10.79 -1.20
CA CYS A 54 10.40 11.50 -2.41
C CYS A 54 10.36 13.00 -2.13
N PRO A 55 11.13 13.83 -2.84
CA PRO A 55 11.00 15.27 -2.72
C PRO A 55 9.57 15.69 -3.06
N ASN A 56 8.99 16.57 -2.25
CA ASN A 56 7.60 17.07 -2.39
C ASN A 56 7.25 17.54 -3.82
N ALA A 57 8.23 18.08 -4.56
CA ALA A 57 8.09 18.55 -5.94
C ALA A 57 7.88 17.43 -6.99
N LYS A 58 8.07 16.16 -6.63
CA LYS A 58 7.97 15.01 -7.55
C LYS A 58 6.71 14.16 -7.36
N LEU A 59 5.83 14.52 -6.43
CA LEU A 59 4.59 13.79 -6.18
C LEU A 59 3.59 13.99 -7.35
N LYS A 60 3.11 12.87 -7.91
CA LYS A 60 2.22 12.81 -9.07
C LYS A 60 1.00 11.96 -8.78
N ILE A 61 -0.12 12.33 -9.41
CA ILE A 61 -1.34 11.51 -9.41
C ILE A 61 -1.02 10.12 -9.97
N GLY A 62 -1.53 9.10 -9.29
CA GLY A 62 -1.30 7.69 -9.61
C GLY A 62 -0.15 7.05 -8.84
N GLN A 63 0.72 7.81 -8.18
CA GLN A 63 1.77 7.24 -7.33
C GLN A 63 1.18 6.61 -6.06
N MET A 64 1.79 5.52 -5.62
CA MET A 64 1.52 4.93 -4.31
C MET A 64 2.44 5.59 -3.29
N VAL A 65 1.87 6.08 -2.20
CA VAL A 65 2.55 6.85 -1.16
C VAL A 65 2.31 6.23 0.20
N ALA A 66 3.33 6.35 1.05
CA ALA A 66 3.24 6.08 2.48
C ALA A 66 2.85 7.38 3.20
N VAL A 67 1.77 7.33 3.97
CA VAL A 67 1.24 8.45 4.77
C VAL A 67 1.01 8.01 6.21
N LEU A 68 1.05 8.98 7.13
CA LEU A 68 0.60 8.77 8.50
C LEU A 68 -0.90 9.04 8.61
N GLU A 69 -1.64 8.08 9.16
CA GLU A 69 -3.03 8.28 9.51
C GLU A 69 -3.15 9.18 10.74
N ARG A 70 -3.95 10.24 10.67
CA ARG A 70 -4.03 11.23 11.77
C ARG A 70 -4.61 10.68 13.07
N GLU A 71 -5.51 9.70 13.01
CA GLU A 71 -6.24 9.22 14.19
C GLU A 71 -5.47 8.14 14.96
N GLN A 72 -4.89 7.18 14.23
CA GLN A 72 -4.21 6.03 14.84
C GLN A 72 -2.69 6.15 14.79
N ASN A 73 -2.18 7.23 14.19
CA ASN A 73 -0.78 7.48 13.87
C ASN A 73 -0.07 6.24 13.28
N SER A 74 -0.86 5.53 12.47
CA SER A 74 -0.50 4.28 11.82
C SER A 74 0.03 4.54 10.41
N LEU A 75 0.88 3.64 9.93
CA LEU A 75 1.42 3.70 8.57
C LEU A 75 0.39 3.17 7.55
N LEU A 76 -0.03 4.04 6.62
CA LEU A 76 -0.89 3.66 5.49
C LEU A 76 -0.14 3.80 4.17
N VAL A 77 -0.32 2.83 3.27
CA VAL A 77 0.21 2.88 1.90
C VAL A 77 -0.95 2.91 0.93
N HIS A 78 -1.20 4.06 0.30
CA HIS A 78 -2.35 4.28 -0.57
C HIS A 78 -1.97 5.07 -1.84
N ARG A 79 -2.91 5.23 -2.78
CA ARG A 79 -2.65 5.91 -4.06
C ARG A 79 -3.09 7.37 -4.03
N ILE A 80 -2.29 8.25 -4.60
CA ILE A 80 -2.71 9.61 -4.93
C ILE A 80 -3.72 9.54 -6.09
N VAL A 81 -4.97 9.90 -5.85
CA VAL A 81 -6.05 9.90 -6.86
C VAL A 81 -6.46 11.30 -7.31
N GLY A 82 -5.90 12.34 -6.69
CA GLY A 82 -6.15 13.73 -7.07
C GLY A 82 -5.26 14.70 -6.32
N LYS A 83 -5.35 15.97 -6.71
CA LYS A 83 -4.69 17.10 -6.05
C LYS A 83 -5.71 18.23 -5.91
N LYS A 84 -5.76 18.89 -4.76
CA LYS A 84 -6.59 20.06 -4.47
C LYS A 84 -5.70 21.14 -3.85
N GLY A 85 -5.36 22.15 -4.64
CA GLY A 85 -4.37 23.15 -4.22
C GLY A 85 -3.00 22.51 -3.96
N SER A 86 -2.45 22.73 -2.76
CA SER A 86 -1.20 22.11 -2.29
C SER A 86 -1.36 20.70 -1.72
N ASN A 87 -2.60 20.23 -1.54
CA ASN A 87 -2.90 18.96 -0.89
C ASN A 87 -3.19 17.86 -1.91
N TYR A 88 -2.91 16.62 -1.53
CA TYR A 88 -3.11 15.41 -2.30
C TYR A 88 -4.27 14.60 -1.73
N LEU A 89 -5.15 14.14 -2.61
CA LEU A 89 -6.23 13.21 -2.26
C LEU A 89 -5.67 11.80 -2.34
N VAL A 90 -5.63 11.12 -1.20
CA VAL A 90 -5.10 9.76 -1.06
C VAL A 90 -6.26 8.79 -0.84
N LYS A 91 -6.16 7.61 -1.47
CA LYS A 91 -7.19 6.58 -1.42
C LYS A 91 -6.60 5.19 -1.60
N GLY A 92 -7.04 4.22 -0.79
CA GLY A 92 -6.78 2.80 -1.04
C GLY A 92 -7.50 2.27 -2.29
N ASP A 93 -6.82 1.49 -3.13
CA ASP A 93 -7.36 0.99 -4.40
C ASP A 93 -8.61 0.08 -4.23
N ASN A 94 -8.79 -0.53 -3.05
CA ASN A 94 -9.92 -1.39 -2.69
C ASN A 94 -10.95 -0.70 -1.76
N LEU A 95 -10.74 0.56 -1.41
CA LEU A 95 -11.65 1.34 -0.56
C LEU A 95 -12.62 2.14 -1.43
N LEU A 96 -13.84 2.36 -0.94
CA LEU A 96 -14.85 3.17 -1.64
C LEU A 96 -14.60 4.67 -1.40
N SER A 97 -14.32 5.02 -0.15
CA SER A 97 -14.06 6.39 0.29
C SER A 97 -12.55 6.70 0.25
N PRO A 98 -12.16 7.93 -0.15
CA PRO A 98 -10.79 8.43 0.05
C PRO A 98 -10.48 8.58 1.54
N ASP A 99 -9.20 8.47 1.90
CA ASP A 99 -8.73 8.62 3.28
C ASP A 99 -8.67 10.09 3.71
N GLY A 100 -8.65 11.01 2.74
CA GLY A 100 -8.69 12.45 2.97
C GLY A 100 -7.67 13.22 2.16
N LEU A 101 -7.50 14.49 2.54
CA LEU A 101 -6.51 15.39 1.96
C LEU A 101 -5.26 15.43 2.84
N PHE A 102 -4.14 15.06 2.25
CA PHE A 102 -2.82 15.05 2.87
C PHE A 102 -1.95 16.12 2.22
N SER A 103 -1.30 16.93 3.03
CA SER A 103 -0.25 17.83 2.58
C SER A 103 0.99 17.05 2.14
N ALA A 104 1.88 17.68 1.39
CA ALA A 104 3.13 17.04 0.99
C ALA A 104 4.00 16.64 2.19
N ALA A 105 3.91 17.36 3.31
CA ALA A 105 4.66 17.06 4.53
C ALA A 105 4.16 15.81 5.28
N GLU A 106 2.88 15.45 5.11
CA GLU A 106 2.30 14.24 5.70
C GLU A 106 2.60 12.97 4.88
N ILE A 107 3.15 13.15 3.67
CA ILE A 107 3.59 12.05 2.81
C ILE A 107 5.05 11.75 3.14
N LEU A 108 5.27 10.59 3.76
CA LEU A 108 6.61 10.15 4.16
C LEU A 108 7.43 9.75 2.93
N GLY A 109 6.84 8.99 2.00
CA GLY A 109 7.57 8.54 0.83
C GLY A 109 6.71 7.89 -0.22
N VAL A 110 7.37 7.41 -1.26
CA VAL A 110 6.72 6.73 -2.39
C VAL A 110 7.11 5.26 -2.41
N VAL A 111 6.17 4.40 -2.83
CA VAL A 111 6.49 3.01 -3.11
C VAL A 111 7.32 2.97 -4.40
N ALA A 112 8.58 2.55 -4.28
CA ALA A 112 9.49 2.41 -5.41
C ALA A 112 9.47 0.99 -5.98
N LYS A 113 9.28 -0.01 -5.12
CA LYS A 113 9.39 -1.43 -5.48
C LYS A 113 8.40 -2.26 -4.68
N ILE A 114 7.79 -3.25 -5.34
CA ILE A 114 6.91 -4.25 -4.75
C ILE A 114 7.44 -5.62 -5.13
N GLU A 115 7.66 -6.49 -4.15
CA GLU A 115 8.14 -7.86 -4.36
C GLU A 115 7.05 -8.86 -3.96
N ARG A 116 6.68 -9.73 -4.90
CA ARG A 116 5.69 -10.79 -4.73
C ARG A 116 6.31 -12.14 -5.07
N GLY A 117 6.84 -12.82 -4.05
CA GLY A 117 7.62 -14.04 -4.24
C GLY A 117 8.83 -13.77 -5.14
N LYS A 118 8.90 -14.43 -6.30
CA LYS A 118 9.98 -14.23 -7.29
C LYS A 118 9.75 -13.03 -8.23
N ARG A 119 8.59 -12.37 -8.17
CA ARG A 119 8.24 -11.26 -9.08
C ARG A 119 8.59 -9.93 -8.42
N VAL A 120 9.23 -9.04 -9.17
CA VAL A 120 9.50 -7.67 -8.77
C VAL A 120 8.71 -6.73 -9.68
N LEU A 121 7.98 -5.79 -9.09
CA LEU A 121 7.17 -4.79 -9.78
C LEU A 121 7.67 -3.40 -9.41
N PHE A 122 7.79 -2.53 -10.42
CA PHE A 122 8.10 -1.12 -10.24
C PHE A 122 6.84 -0.32 -10.60
N PRO A 123 6.10 0.19 -9.60
CA PRO A 123 4.85 0.92 -9.86
C PRO A 123 5.09 2.29 -10.52
N GLN A 124 6.33 2.78 -10.51
CA GLN A 124 6.73 4.04 -11.14
C GLN A 124 7.29 3.77 -12.54
N GLY A 125 6.84 4.51 -13.56
CA GLY A 125 7.36 4.41 -14.94
C GLY A 125 6.36 3.96 -16.01
N SER A 126 5.06 3.91 -15.72
CA SER A 126 4.02 3.64 -16.72
C SER A 126 2.90 4.69 -16.64
N ILE A 127 2.22 4.99 -17.76
CA ILE A 127 1.01 5.85 -17.80
C ILE A 127 -0.21 5.13 -17.16
N ARG A 128 -0.14 3.81 -17.02
CA ARG A 128 -1.18 2.94 -16.43
C ARG A 128 -1.74 3.42 -15.07
N PRO A 129 -0.93 3.80 -14.06
CA PRO A 129 -1.41 4.33 -12.79
C PRO A 129 -2.30 5.59 -12.90
N TYR A 130 -2.09 6.44 -13.91
CA TYR A 130 -2.93 7.61 -14.14
C TYR A 130 -4.35 7.21 -14.59
N LEU A 131 -4.46 6.27 -15.53
CA LEU A 131 -5.75 5.76 -16.00
C LEU A 131 -6.53 5.08 -14.87
N ILE A 132 -5.85 4.30 -14.02
CA ILE A 132 -6.47 3.63 -12.88
C ILE A 132 -6.98 4.65 -11.84
N ALA A 133 -6.22 5.73 -11.57
CA ALA A 133 -6.67 6.81 -10.71
C ALA A 133 -7.95 7.47 -11.24
N CYS A 134 -8.05 7.68 -12.56
CA CYS A 134 -9.28 8.17 -13.20
C CYS A 134 -10.46 7.19 -13.07
N PHE A 135 -10.23 5.88 -13.22
CA PHE A 135 -11.27 4.87 -13.05
C PHE A 135 -11.78 4.73 -11.61
N SER A 136 -10.92 4.94 -10.60
CA SER A 136 -11.32 4.95 -9.18
C SER A 136 -12.26 6.12 -8.82
N ARG A 137 -12.38 7.14 -9.70
CA ARG A 137 -13.31 8.27 -9.56
C ARG A 137 -14.70 7.99 -10.14
N HIS A 138 -14.89 6.96 -10.97
CA HIS A 138 -16.17 6.66 -11.61
C HIS A 138 -16.83 5.42 -10.99
N LYS A 139 -17.96 5.64 -10.31
CA LYS A 139 -18.74 4.66 -9.51
C LYS A 139 -19.17 3.37 -10.25
N GLY A 140 -19.13 3.32 -11.58
CA GLY A 140 -19.74 2.25 -12.39
C GLY A 140 -18.87 1.01 -12.68
N GLY A 141 -17.55 1.12 -12.73
CA GLY A 141 -16.67 0.02 -13.20
C GLY A 141 -16.36 -1.06 -12.15
N MET A 142 -16.68 -0.81 -10.89
CA MET A 142 -16.17 -1.60 -9.75
C MET A 142 -17.09 -2.78 -9.36
N SER A 143 -18.35 -2.79 -9.82
CA SER A 143 -19.34 -3.82 -9.47
C SER A 143 -19.02 -5.19 -10.10
N LEU A 144 -18.70 -5.24 -11.39
CA LEU A 144 -18.46 -6.50 -12.13
C LEU A 144 -17.26 -7.29 -11.58
N ILE A 145 -16.19 -6.58 -11.21
CA ILE A 145 -14.97 -7.20 -10.69
C ILE A 145 -15.19 -7.72 -9.26
N SER A 146 -16.04 -7.06 -8.46
CA SER A 146 -16.40 -7.53 -7.11
C SER A 146 -17.29 -8.78 -7.16
N TRP A 147 -18.18 -8.88 -8.17
CA TRP A 147 -19.10 -10.00 -8.36
C TRP A 147 -18.37 -11.28 -8.78
N ALA A 148 -17.45 -11.18 -9.74
CA ALA A 148 -16.59 -12.30 -10.15
C ALA A 148 -15.75 -12.86 -8.99
N ARG A 149 -15.34 -11.99 -8.04
CA ARG A 149 -14.56 -12.38 -6.85
C ARG A 149 -15.40 -12.94 -5.70
N ARG A 150 -16.74 -12.80 -5.72
CA ARG A 150 -17.64 -13.42 -4.73
C ARG A 150 -17.85 -14.91 -5.04
N LEU A 151 -17.94 -15.26 -6.32
CA LEU A 151 -18.07 -16.65 -6.78
C LEU A 151 -16.80 -17.49 -6.50
N GLY A 152 -15.61 -16.92 -6.74
CA GLY A 152 -14.35 -17.60 -6.45
C GLY A 152 -14.11 -17.91 -4.95
N ARG A 153 -14.78 -17.18 -4.04
CA ARG A 153 -14.69 -17.36 -2.59
C ARG A 153 -15.50 -18.55 -2.07
N VAL A 154 -16.58 -18.93 -2.75
CA VAL A 154 -17.37 -20.12 -2.38
C VAL A 154 -16.61 -21.41 -2.72
N ILE A 155 -15.89 -21.41 -3.84
CA ILE A 155 -15.19 -22.61 -4.34
C ILE A 155 -13.98 -22.97 -3.46
N LYS A 156 -13.25 -21.99 -2.92
CA LYS A 156 -12.08 -22.26 -2.05
C LYS A 156 -12.44 -22.69 -0.62
N LYS A 157 -13.65 -22.37 -0.12
CA LYS A 157 -14.08 -22.76 1.23
C LYS A 157 -14.58 -24.21 1.30
N GLY A 158 -15.02 -24.80 0.19
CA GLY A 158 -15.43 -26.21 0.13
C GLY A 158 -14.27 -27.23 0.14
N ARG A 159 -13.06 -26.83 -0.28
CA ARG A 159 -11.92 -27.76 -0.42
C ARG A 159 -11.12 -27.98 0.87
N LYS A 160 -11.33 -27.15 1.90
CA LYS A 160 -10.62 -27.23 3.19
C LYS A 160 -11.32 -28.06 4.27
N ILE A 161 -12.56 -28.51 4.04
CA ILE A 161 -13.35 -29.28 5.02
C ILE A 161 -13.18 -30.81 4.81
N GLY A 162 -12.57 -31.25 3.71
CA GLY A 162 -12.44 -32.66 3.35
C GLY A 162 -11.14 -33.37 3.74
N GLN A 163 -10.20 -32.72 4.44
CA GLN A 163 -8.88 -33.30 4.73
C GLN A 163 -8.55 -33.43 6.24
N GLU A 164 -9.55 -33.27 7.11
CA GLU A 164 -9.39 -33.45 8.57
C GLU A 164 -10.27 -34.58 9.11
N LYS A 165 -10.41 -35.64 8.31
CA LYS A 165 -10.91 -36.95 8.74
C LYS A 165 -10.22 -38.04 7.94
N ARG A 166 -9.00 -38.40 8.34
CA ARG A 166 -8.45 -39.75 8.21
C ARG A 166 -7.23 -39.91 9.11
#